data_AF-A0A821YM26-F1
#
_entry.id   AF-A0A821YM26-F1
#
_cell.length_a   1.000
_cell.length_b   1.000
_cell.length_c   1.000
_cell.angle_alpha   90.00
_cell.angle_beta   90.00
_cell.angle_gamma   90.00
#
_symmetry.space_group_name_H-M   'P 1'
#
loop_
_entity.id
_entity.type
_entity.pdbx_description
1 polymer ?
#
loop_
_entity_poly.entity_id
_entity_poly.type
_entity_poly.pdbx_seq_one_letter_code
_entity_poly.pdbx_strand_id
1 'polypeptide(L)'
;YSPSGLLQTSYPVGPYGVSHADQMRLYNSQLKHDFGIDMRFKLVGNQRVSPNADVSPSQLCAVCQDSAQCQHYGVRTCEGCKGFFKRTVQKNAKYVCLADKNCPVDKRRRNRCQYCRFQTCIAVGMDKEVVRTDALKGRRGRLPSKPKSPSTRQPNSFQTQFCRFYNDSIPNPANLDFSKLNYRTVTNKESLCEEKLLVYDAFTRSCDIIKQWVDKFSLFYSIQNSERDRLYSNCLLEQIVLRTASRLDGDRVILCSGVVVHKVQMNYLLGD
;
A
#
# COMPACT_ATOMS: atom_id res chain seq x y z
N TYR A 1 35.90 8.33 44.27
CA TYR A 1 35.81 9.24 43.11
C TYR A 1 35.01 8.57 42.03
N SER A 2 33.83 9.12 41.76
CA SER A 2 32.77 8.58 40.90
C SER A 2 33.11 8.65 39.40
N PRO A 3 32.51 7.79 38.56
CA PRO A 3 32.51 7.96 37.11
C PRO A 3 31.37 8.89 36.67
N SER A 4 31.70 9.90 35.85
CA SER A 4 30.79 10.96 35.40
C SER A 4 30.15 10.63 34.04
N GLY A 5 28.81 10.66 34.00
CA GLY A 5 28.04 11.39 32.97
C GLY A 5 27.68 10.68 31.67
N LEU A 6 26.61 9.87 31.69
CA LEU A 6 25.77 9.62 30.50
C LEU A 6 25.02 10.92 30.14
N LEU A 7 25.35 11.53 28.99
CA LEU A 7 24.57 12.62 28.40
C LEU A 7 23.34 12.02 27.69
N GLN A 8 22.20 12.04 28.38
CA GLN A 8 20.87 11.94 27.76
C GLN A 8 20.66 13.14 26.83
N THR A 9 20.62 12.91 25.51
CA THR A 9 20.18 13.95 24.57
C THR A 9 18.65 14.03 24.61
N SER A 10 18.13 15.00 25.36
CA SER A 10 16.72 15.39 25.35
C SER A 10 16.37 16.02 24.00
N TYR A 11 15.45 15.41 23.26
CA TYR A 11 14.86 15.98 22.04
C TYR A 11 14.05 17.26 22.38
N PRO A 12 14.12 18.34 21.58
CA PRO A 12 13.32 19.53 21.82
C PRO A 12 11.84 19.25 21.50
N VAL A 13 10.98 19.61 22.44
CA VAL A 13 9.53 19.54 22.35
C VAL A 13 9.05 20.71 21.47
N GLY A 14 8.33 20.41 20.39
CA GLY A 14 7.73 21.44 19.53
C GLY A 14 6.68 22.29 20.28
N PRO A 15 6.26 23.44 19.73
CA PRO A 15 5.48 24.48 20.44
C PRO A 15 4.06 24.07 20.92
N TYR A 16 3.66 22.81 20.71
CA TYR A 16 2.37 22.26 21.14
C TYR A 16 2.47 21.01 22.02
N GLY A 17 3.65 20.62 22.51
CA GLY A 17 3.77 19.57 23.53
C GLY A 17 3.43 18.14 23.08
N VAL A 18 3.17 17.91 21.78
CA VAL A 18 2.79 16.59 21.25
C VAL A 18 3.95 15.96 20.49
N SER A 19 4.25 14.67 20.77
CA SER A 19 5.26 13.91 20.04
C SER A 19 4.89 13.79 18.56
N HIS A 20 5.89 13.77 17.67
CA HIS A 20 5.70 13.57 16.23
C HIS A 20 4.91 12.27 15.93
N ALA A 21 5.10 11.24 16.74
CA ALA A 21 4.34 9.98 16.65
C ALA A 21 2.85 10.14 17.01
N ASP A 22 2.52 11.11 17.86
CA ASP A 22 1.15 11.40 18.29
C ASP A 22 0.44 12.32 17.30
N GLN A 23 1.16 13.29 16.71
CA GLN A 23 0.65 14.08 15.58
C GLN A 23 0.31 13.19 14.39
N MET A 24 1.19 12.23 14.05
CA MET A 24 0.93 11.26 12.98
C MET A 24 -0.22 10.30 13.31
N ARG A 25 -0.45 9.97 14.58
CA ARG A 25 -1.61 9.16 15.01
C ARG A 25 -2.92 9.94 14.87
N LEU A 26 -2.93 11.21 15.23
CA LEU A 26 -4.11 12.08 15.11
C LEU A 26 -4.48 12.33 13.64
N TYR A 27 -3.49 12.61 12.78
CA TYR A 27 -3.71 12.78 11.34
C TYR A 27 -4.27 11.51 10.67
N ASN A 28 -3.71 10.34 10.99
CA ASN A 28 -4.23 9.05 10.51
C ASN A 28 -5.62 8.73 11.07
N SER A 29 -5.96 9.18 12.28
CA SER A 29 -7.29 9.04 12.87
C SER A 29 -8.32 9.91 12.14
N GLN A 30 -7.96 11.14 11.79
CA GLN A 30 -8.82 12.06 11.05
C GLN A 30 -9.12 11.54 9.64
N LEU A 31 -8.11 11.07 8.91
CA LEU A 31 -8.28 10.48 7.57
C LEU A 31 -9.12 9.19 7.58
N LYS A 32 -9.00 8.38 8.63
CA LYS A 32 -9.83 7.17 8.82
C LYS A 32 -11.30 7.51 9.08
N HIS A 33 -11.56 8.58 9.82
CA HIS A 33 -12.90 9.02 10.16
C HIS A 33 -13.62 9.65 8.96
N ASP A 34 -12.92 10.49 8.19
CA ASP A 34 -13.56 11.30 7.14
C ASP A 34 -13.61 10.58 5.77
N PHE A 35 -12.69 9.63 5.51
CA PHE A 35 -12.56 8.98 4.19
C PHE A 35 -12.44 7.45 4.24
N GLY A 36 -12.39 6.82 5.41
CA GLY A 36 -12.32 5.36 5.54
C GLY A 36 -11.02 4.70 5.05
N ILE A 37 -9.94 5.47 4.88
CA ILE A 37 -8.63 4.99 4.39
C ILE A 37 -7.71 4.66 5.58
N ASP A 38 -7.30 3.40 5.73
CA ASP A 38 -6.29 2.96 6.70
C ASP A 38 -4.93 2.80 6.01
N MET A 39 -4.02 3.75 6.23
CA MET A 39 -2.65 3.77 5.70
C MET A 39 -1.67 2.86 6.46
N ARG A 40 -2.14 1.95 7.35
CA ARG A 40 -1.31 0.85 7.86
C ARG A 40 -1.02 -0.19 6.77
N PHE A 41 -0.21 0.19 5.79
CA PHE A 41 0.55 -0.76 4.99
C PHE A 41 1.61 -1.37 5.92
N LYS A 42 1.43 -2.64 6.28
CA LYS A 42 2.47 -3.41 6.96
C LYS A 42 3.66 -3.51 6.01
N LEU A 43 4.70 -2.71 6.26
CA LEU A 43 6.04 -2.96 5.74
C LEU A 43 6.42 -4.40 6.12
N VAL A 44 6.63 -5.24 5.11
CA VAL A 44 7.24 -6.55 5.28
C VAL A 44 8.72 -6.30 5.57
N GLY A 45 9.04 -6.08 6.84
CA GLY A 45 10.40 -5.97 7.35
C GLY A 45 10.86 -7.29 7.97
N ASN A 46 11.93 -7.85 7.42
CA ASN A 46 12.69 -8.98 7.96
C ASN A 46 13.03 -8.76 9.45
N GLN A 47 12.62 -9.68 10.33
CA GLN A 47 13.23 -9.82 11.65
C GLN A 47 13.67 -11.27 11.86
N ARG A 48 14.95 -11.41 12.20
CA ARG A 48 15.56 -12.62 12.76
C ARG A 48 14.90 -12.90 14.11
N VAL A 49 14.39 -14.11 14.32
CA VAL A 49 13.85 -14.54 15.62
C VAL A 49 14.29 -15.97 15.90
N SER A 50 14.95 -16.14 17.06
CA SER A 50 15.25 -17.41 17.71
C SER A 50 13.99 -18.02 18.36
N PRO A 51 13.97 -19.33 18.66
CA PRO A 51 12.75 -20.13 18.59
C PRO A 51 11.98 -20.13 19.91
N ASN A 52 10.69 -19.81 19.85
CA ASN A 52 9.67 -20.47 20.65
C ASN A 52 8.34 -20.44 19.88
N ALA A 53 7.62 -21.56 19.96
CA ALA A 53 6.58 -21.96 19.03
C ALA A 53 5.33 -21.07 19.07
N ASP A 54 5.19 -20.17 18.09
CA ASP A 54 3.95 -19.44 17.81
C ASP A 54 3.62 -19.48 16.31
N VAL A 55 2.37 -19.85 16.00
CA VAL A 55 1.85 -20.07 14.63
C VAL A 55 2.01 -18.78 13.82
N SER A 56 2.88 -18.83 12.82
CA SER A 56 3.20 -17.68 11.98
C SER A 56 1.95 -17.08 11.27
N PRO A 57 1.88 -15.74 11.05
CA PRO A 57 0.80 -15.10 10.29
C PRO A 57 0.60 -15.66 8.87
N SER A 58 1.59 -16.41 8.37
CA SER A 58 1.56 -17.10 7.08
C SER A 58 0.63 -18.32 7.03
N GLN A 59 0.04 -18.74 8.16
CA GLN A 59 -0.79 -19.95 8.28
C GLN A 59 -2.27 -19.66 8.57
N LEU A 60 -2.74 -18.42 8.38
CA LEU A 60 -4.14 -18.04 8.63
C LEU A 60 -4.97 -18.00 7.34
N CYS A 61 -6.26 -18.28 7.47
CA CYS A 61 -7.23 -18.20 6.39
C CYS A 61 -7.51 -16.74 6.03
N ALA A 62 -7.26 -16.38 4.77
CA ALA A 62 -7.48 -15.01 4.28
C ALA A 62 -8.94 -14.51 4.43
N VAL A 63 -9.92 -15.41 4.57
CA VAL A 63 -11.35 -15.07 4.67
C VAL A 63 -11.84 -14.87 6.10
N CYS A 64 -11.40 -15.69 7.04
CA CYS A 64 -11.98 -15.72 8.40
C CYS A 64 -10.95 -15.85 9.53
N GLN A 65 -9.66 -15.79 9.19
CA GLN A 65 -8.52 -15.89 10.10
C GLN A 65 -8.43 -17.20 10.92
N ASP A 66 -9.17 -18.24 10.54
CA ASP A 66 -8.99 -19.60 11.07
C ASP A 66 -7.71 -20.25 10.56
N SER A 67 -7.21 -21.30 11.22
CA SER A 67 -5.99 -21.98 10.79
C SER A 67 -6.14 -22.58 9.39
N ALA A 68 -5.13 -22.37 8.54
CA ALA A 68 -5.12 -22.77 7.14
C ALA A 68 -3.75 -23.36 6.76
N GLN A 69 -3.74 -24.67 6.51
CA GLN A 69 -2.51 -25.41 6.21
C GLN A 69 -2.05 -25.23 4.76
N CYS A 70 -2.99 -25.07 3.81
CA CYS A 70 -2.71 -25.02 2.39
C CYS A 70 -3.61 -24.04 1.63
N GLN A 71 -3.44 -23.99 0.30
CA GLN A 71 -4.25 -23.17 -0.60
C GLN A 71 -5.42 -23.96 -1.17
N HIS A 72 -6.56 -23.28 -1.33
CA HIS A 72 -7.73 -23.79 -2.02
C HIS A 72 -8.24 -22.73 -2.99
N TYR A 73 -8.49 -23.13 -4.24
CA TYR A 73 -9.02 -22.25 -5.28
C TYR A 73 -8.17 -20.97 -5.48
N GLY A 74 -6.84 -21.09 -5.36
CA GLY A 74 -5.88 -20.00 -5.56
C GLY A 74 -5.47 -19.22 -4.30
N VAL A 75 -6.13 -19.43 -3.16
CA VAL A 75 -5.90 -18.63 -1.93
C VAL A 75 -5.74 -19.52 -0.70
N ARG A 76 -4.89 -19.12 0.26
CA ARG A 76 -4.77 -19.81 1.56
C ARG A 76 -6.05 -19.63 2.37
N THR A 77 -6.80 -20.71 2.53
CA THR A 77 -8.09 -20.70 3.23
C THR A 77 -8.24 -21.94 4.12
N CYS A 78 -9.09 -21.86 5.14
CA CYS A 78 -9.44 -23.01 5.95
C CYS A 78 -10.43 -23.92 5.20
N GLU A 79 -10.56 -25.16 5.67
CA GLU A 79 -11.49 -26.17 5.14
C GLU A 79 -12.95 -25.68 5.15
N GLY A 80 -13.33 -24.87 6.13
CA GLY A 80 -14.68 -24.29 6.21
C GLY A 80 -14.99 -23.34 5.05
N CYS A 81 -14.04 -22.46 4.67
CA CYS A 81 -14.23 -21.52 3.57
C CYS A 81 -14.07 -22.19 2.20
N LYS A 82 -13.18 -23.19 2.07
CA LYS A 82 -13.09 -24.08 0.91
C LYS A 82 -14.44 -24.74 0.60
N GLY A 83 -15.04 -25.43 1.58
CA GLY A 83 -16.30 -26.13 1.38
C GLY A 83 -17.47 -25.19 1.08
N PHE A 84 -17.52 -24.04 1.74
CA PHE A 84 -18.51 -23.00 1.48
C PHE A 84 -18.41 -22.46 0.05
N PHE A 85 -17.21 -22.12 -0.40
CA PHE A 85 -16.96 -21.61 -1.74
C PHE A 85 -17.37 -22.62 -2.82
N LYS A 86 -16.93 -23.88 -2.66
CA LYS A 86 -17.29 -24.99 -3.56
C LYS A 86 -18.81 -25.13 -3.72
N ARG A 87 -19.55 -25.23 -2.61
CA ARG A 87 -21.01 -25.39 -2.65
C ARG A 87 -21.71 -24.20 -3.29
N THR A 88 -21.23 -23.00 -3.02
CA THR A 88 -21.80 -21.77 -3.58
C THR A 88 -21.64 -21.74 -5.09
N VAL A 89 -20.44 -22.04 -5.60
CA VAL A 89 -20.16 -22.04 -7.05
C VAL A 89 -20.89 -23.20 -7.75
N GLN A 90 -20.80 -24.42 -7.22
CA GLN A 90 -21.43 -25.60 -7.85
C GLN A 90 -22.95 -25.48 -7.94
N LYS A 91 -23.60 -24.91 -6.92
CA LYS A 91 -25.06 -24.71 -6.91
C LYS A 91 -25.49 -23.39 -7.55
N ASN A 92 -24.54 -22.59 -8.03
CA ASN A 92 -24.77 -21.20 -8.45
C ASN A 92 -25.63 -20.42 -7.42
N ALA A 93 -25.34 -20.62 -6.13
CA ALA A 93 -26.17 -20.12 -5.05
C ALA A 93 -26.08 -18.59 -4.97
N LYS A 94 -27.24 -17.94 -4.89
CA LYS A 94 -27.36 -16.49 -4.70
C LYS A 94 -27.77 -16.22 -3.27
N TYR A 95 -26.97 -15.42 -2.57
CA TYR A 95 -27.25 -15.00 -1.20
C TYR A 95 -27.68 -13.54 -1.18
N VAL A 96 -28.48 -13.18 -0.17
CA VAL A 96 -28.88 -11.79 0.12
C VAL A 96 -28.40 -11.46 1.53
N CYS A 97 -27.83 -10.26 1.71
CA CYS A 97 -27.54 -9.75 3.05
C CYS A 97 -28.81 -9.12 3.62
N LEU A 98 -29.13 -9.43 4.88
CA LEU A 98 -30.26 -8.82 5.61
C LEU A 98 -29.87 -7.56 6.40
N ALA A 99 -28.62 -7.12 6.26
CA ALA A 99 -28.05 -5.92 6.86
C ALA A 99 -27.30 -5.10 5.78
N ASP A 100 -26.35 -4.25 6.16
CA ASP A 100 -25.69 -3.29 5.25
C ASP A 100 -24.57 -3.87 4.38
N LYS A 101 -24.67 -5.16 4.02
CA LYS A 101 -23.67 -5.87 3.19
C LYS A 101 -22.22 -5.84 3.72
N ASN A 102 -22.00 -5.41 4.97
CA ASN A 102 -20.69 -5.28 5.61
C ASN A 102 -20.56 -6.14 6.89
N CYS A 103 -21.17 -7.33 6.92
CA CYS A 103 -21.11 -8.20 8.10
C CYS A 103 -19.67 -8.74 8.32
N PRO A 104 -19.14 -8.70 9.56
CA PRO A 104 -17.80 -9.20 9.85
C PRO A 104 -17.70 -10.71 9.65
N VAL A 105 -16.61 -11.15 9.00
CA VAL A 105 -16.34 -12.57 8.71
C VAL A 105 -15.13 -13.03 9.52
N ASP A 106 -15.39 -13.61 10.69
CA ASP A 106 -14.39 -14.19 11.58
C ASP A 106 -14.66 -15.69 11.84
N LYS A 107 -13.74 -16.41 12.49
CA LYS A 107 -13.88 -17.85 12.77
C LYS A 107 -15.21 -18.21 13.45
N ARG A 108 -15.69 -17.38 14.39
CA ARG A 108 -16.91 -17.65 15.17
C ARG A 108 -18.18 -17.30 14.41
N ARG A 109 -18.17 -16.23 13.61
CA ARG A 109 -19.36 -15.62 13.01
C ARG A 109 -19.42 -15.70 11.48
N ARG A 110 -18.47 -16.36 10.82
CA ARG A 110 -18.47 -16.56 9.36
C ARG A 110 -19.75 -17.19 8.79
N ASN A 111 -20.56 -17.88 9.60
CA ASN A 111 -21.82 -18.47 9.15
C ASN A 111 -23.04 -17.52 9.27
N ARG A 112 -22.90 -16.35 9.90
CA ARG A 112 -24.03 -15.42 10.15
C ARG A 112 -24.58 -14.79 8.87
N CYS A 113 -23.71 -14.46 7.93
CA CYS A 113 -24.11 -13.86 6.64
C CYS A 113 -23.37 -14.55 5.49
N GLN A 114 -24.10 -15.37 4.72
CA GLN A 114 -23.54 -16.09 3.58
C GLN A 114 -23.17 -15.14 2.43
N TYR A 115 -23.92 -14.04 2.26
CA TYR A 115 -23.60 -13.00 1.28
C TYR A 115 -22.22 -12.41 1.55
N CYS A 116 -22.00 -11.81 2.72
CA CYS A 116 -20.73 -11.16 3.05
C CYS A 116 -19.58 -12.16 3.03
N ARG A 117 -19.78 -13.39 3.54
CA ARG A 117 -18.76 -14.43 3.48
C ARG A 117 -18.36 -14.77 2.04
N PHE A 118 -19.31 -14.89 1.13
CA PHE A 118 -19.02 -15.18 -0.27
C PHE A 118 -18.35 -14.00 -0.98
N GLN A 119 -18.79 -12.77 -0.69
CA GLN A 119 -18.12 -11.58 -1.20
C GLN A 119 -16.66 -11.51 -0.72
N THR A 120 -16.38 -11.80 0.55
CA THR A 120 -15.01 -11.88 1.06
C THR A 120 -14.19 -12.97 0.36
N CYS A 121 -14.76 -14.16 0.11
CA CYS A 121 -14.07 -15.20 -0.66
C CYS A 121 -13.61 -14.72 -2.05
N ILE A 122 -14.46 -13.96 -2.75
CA ILE A 122 -14.10 -13.38 -4.05
C ILE A 122 -13.09 -12.24 -3.90
N ALA A 123 -13.27 -11.36 -2.91
CA ALA A 123 -12.38 -10.23 -2.67
C ALA A 123 -10.94 -10.66 -2.37
N VAL A 124 -10.74 -11.80 -1.67
CA VAL A 124 -9.39 -12.34 -1.42
C VAL A 124 -8.80 -13.13 -2.59
N GLY A 125 -9.56 -13.30 -3.68
CA GLY A 125 -9.08 -13.92 -4.92
C GLY A 125 -9.39 -15.42 -5.10
N MET A 126 -10.40 -15.97 -4.42
CA MET A 126 -10.80 -17.36 -4.70
C MET A 126 -11.41 -17.50 -6.10
N ASP A 127 -10.87 -18.40 -6.91
CA ASP A 127 -11.23 -18.55 -8.32
C ASP A 127 -12.43 -19.52 -8.50
N LYS A 128 -13.52 -19.02 -9.09
CA LYS A 128 -14.72 -19.80 -9.39
C LYS A 128 -14.50 -20.78 -10.54
N GLU A 129 -13.66 -20.44 -11.51
CA GLU A 129 -13.46 -21.21 -12.74
C GLU A 129 -12.73 -22.53 -12.48
N VAL A 130 -11.90 -22.58 -11.44
CA VAL A 130 -11.19 -23.81 -11.04
C VAL A 130 -12.07 -24.75 -10.19
N VAL A 131 -13.30 -24.36 -9.86
CA VAL A 131 -14.26 -25.25 -9.19
C VAL A 131 -14.88 -26.16 -10.24
N ARG A 132 -14.59 -27.47 -10.14
CA ARG A 132 -15.23 -28.48 -10.98
C ARG A 132 -16.76 -28.47 -10.77
N THR A 133 -17.50 -28.04 -11.76
CA THR A 133 -18.97 -28.18 -11.86
C THR A 133 -19.32 -29.52 -12.50
N ASP A 134 -20.59 -29.94 -12.45
CA ASP A 134 -21.03 -31.22 -13.04
C ASP A 134 -20.74 -31.32 -14.55
N ALA A 135 -20.56 -30.19 -15.24
CA ALA A 135 -20.12 -30.11 -16.64
C ALA A 135 -18.66 -30.60 -16.88
N LEU A 136 -17.86 -30.83 -15.82
CA LEU A 136 -16.44 -31.20 -15.90
C LEU A 136 -16.14 -32.60 -15.31
N LYS A 137 -17.15 -33.45 -15.13
CA LYS A 137 -16.97 -34.84 -14.66
C LYS A 137 -16.16 -35.65 -15.69
N GLY A 138 -14.89 -35.93 -15.39
CA GLY A 138 -14.06 -36.85 -16.19
C GLY A 138 -12.56 -36.84 -15.89
N ARG A 139 -11.97 -35.75 -15.39
CA ARG A 139 -10.51 -35.69 -15.15
C ARG A 139 -10.17 -35.65 -13.67
N ARG A 140 -10.00 -36.83 -13.06
CA ARG A 140 -9.32 -36.97 -11.76
C ARG A 140 -7.81 -36.90 -11.99
N GLY A 141 -7.28 -35.68 -12.02
CA GLY A 141 -5.85 -35.42 -12.10
C GLY A 141 -5.47 -34.20 -11.28
N ARG A 142 -4.26 -34.21 -10.72
CA ARG A 142 -3.58 -33.07 -10.10
C ARG A 142 -3.67 -31.87 -11.04
N LEU A 143 -4.07 -30.71 -10.51
CA LEU A 143 -4.16 -29.46 -11.28
C LEU A 143 -2.80 -29.22 -11.97
N PRO A 144 -2.78 -28.87 -13.27
CA PRO A 144 -1.55 -28.39 -13.89
C PRO A 144 -1.09 -27.16 -13.13
N SER A 145 0.13 -27.18 -12.62
CA SER A 145 0.83 -25.96 -12.21
C SER A 145 0.93 -25.11 -13.46
N LYS A 146 0.09 -24.07 -13.58
CA LYS A 146 0.05 -23.21 -14.77
C LYS A 146 1.46 -22.61 -14.94
N PRO A 147 2.13 -22.80 -16.10
CA PRO A 147 3.31 -22.00 -16.41
C PRO A 147 2.90 -20.53 -16.35
N LYS A 148 3.74 -19.67 -15.79
CA LYS A 148 3.54 -18.22 -15.82
C LYS A 148 3.39 -17.78 -17.29
N SER A 149 2.16 -17.56 -17.73
CA SER A 149 1.84 -16.96 -19.02
C SER A 149 0.94 -15.75 -18.80
N PRO A 150 1.06 -14.71 -19.64
CA PRO A 150 0.60 -13.36 -19.34
C PRO A 150 -0.93 -13.32 -19.24
N SER A 151 -1.41 -12.62 -18.21
CA SER A 151 -2.80 -12.39 -17.85
C SER A 151 -3.72 -12.23 -19.07
N THR A 152 -4.68 -13.16 -19.21
CA THR A 152 -5.84 -12.99 -20.08
C THR A 152 -6.64 -11.79 -19.56
N ARG A 153 -6.81 -10.80 -20.45
CA ARG A 153 -7.42 -9.48 -20.21
C ARG A 153 -8.91 -9.62 -19.84
N GLN A 154 -9.21 -9.64 -18.55
CA GLN A 154 -10.39 -8.92 -18.05
C GLN A 154 -10.10 -7.42 -18.29
N PRO A 155 -11.09 -6.57 -18.62
CA PRO A 155 -10.83 -5.13 -18.69
C PRO A 155 -10.30 -4.74 -17.31
N ASN A 156 -9.01 -4.38 -17.24
CA ASN A 156 -8.33 -4.15 -15.98
C ASN A 156 -9.24 -3.25 -15.13
N SER A 157 -9.74 -3.76 -14.00
CA SER A 157 -10.58 -2.94 -13.12
C SER A 157 -9.81 -1.65 -12.82
N PHE A 158 -10.50 -0.52 -12.65
CA PHE A 158 -9.82 0.75 -12.37
C PHE A 158 -8.79 0.61 -11.24
N GLN A 159 -9.11 -0.19 -10.21
CA GLN A 159 -8.21 -0.54 -9.12
C GLN A 159 -6.93 -1.26 -9.59
N THR A 160 -7.04 -2.22 -10.52
CA THR A 160 -5.88 -2.92 -11.09
C THR A 160 -5.02 -1.99 -11.93
N GLN A 161 -5.64 -1.14 -12.75
CA GLN A 161 -4.94 -0.12 -13.54
C GLN A 161 -4.22 0.87 -12.62
N PHE A 162 -4.92 1.32 -11.58
CA PHE A 162 -4.40 2.24 -10.58
C PHE A 162 -3.16 1.67 -9.89
N CYS A 163 -3.26 0.47 -9.31
CA CYS A 163 -2.13 -0.16 -8.63
C CYS A 163 -0.94 -0.35 -9.58
N ARG A 164 -1.18 -0.78 -10.82
CA ARG A 164 -0.12 -0.95 -11.82
C ARG A 164 0.56 0.37 -12.15
N PHE A 165 -0.21 1.38 -12.59
CA PHE A 165 0.34 2.67 -12.98
C PHE A 165 1.00 3.38 -11.81
N TYR A 166 0.44 3.25 -10.60
CA TYR A 166 1.03 3.78 -9.38
C TYR A 166 2.40 3.12 -9.14
N ASN A 167 2.49 1.79 -9.17
CA ASN A 167 3.75 1.09 -8.99
C ASN A 167 4.79 1.44 -10.06
N ASP A 168 4.37 1.61 -11.32
CA ASP A 168 5.25 2.05 -12.42
C ASP A 168 5.80 3.47 -12.22
N SER A 169 5.15 4.29 -11.38
CA SER A 169 5.59 5.66 -11.06
C SER A 169 6.48 5.75 -9.81
N ILE A 170 6.74 4.63 -9.14
CA ILE A 170 7.64 4.58 -7.98
C ILE A 170 9.09 4.46 -8.49
N PRO A 171 10.03 5.28 -7.98
CA PRO A 171 11.43 5.15 -8.37
C PRO A 171 11.99 3.80 -7.94
N ASN A 172 12.78 3.17 -8.81
CA ASN A 172 13.40 1.87 -8.52
C ASN A 172 14.43 2.03 -7.37
N PRO A 173 14.30 1.27 -6.26
CA PRO A 173 15.25 1.33 -5.14
C PRO A 173 16.71 1.10 -5.54
N ALA A 174 16.99 0.36 -6.61
CA ALA A 174 18.34 0.12 -7.10
C ALA A 174 18.98 1.34 -7.80
N ASN A 175 18.17 2.30 -8.24
CA ASN A 175 18.60 3.45 -9.05
C ASN A 175 18.40 4.79 -8.32
N LEU A 176 18.33 4.77 -6.99
CA LEU A 176 18.16 5.99 -6.22
C LEU A 176 19.41 6.88 -6.31
N ASP A 177 19.19 8.17 -6.50
CA ASP A 177 20.27 9.16 -6.58
C ASP A 177 20.53 9.77 -5.20
N PHE A 178 21.70 9.46 -4.64
CA PHE A 178 22.16 9.98 -3.35
C PHE A 178 23.08 11.19 -3.49
N SER A 179 23.29 11.72 -4.70
CA SER A 179 24.16 12.89 -4.95
C SER A 179 23.76 14.13 -4.14
N LYS A 180 22.50 14.17 -3.67
CA LYS A 180 21.92 15.27 -2.88
C LYS A 180 21.80 14.97 -1.39
N LEU A 181 22.34 13.85 -0.90
CA LEU A 181 22.34 13.52 0.52
C LEU A 181 23.51 14.21 1.25
N ASN A 182 23.46 15.53 1.43
CA ASN A 182 24.52 16.29 2.09
C ASN A 182 24.01 17.11 3.27
N TYR A 183 24.02 16.51 4.46
CA TYR A 183 23.57 17.19 5.69
C TYR A 183 24.65 18.07 6.35
N ARG A 184 25.91 18.03 5.88
CA ARG A 184 27.06 18.59 6.61
C ARG A 184 27.64 19.89 6.06
N THR A 185 27.22 20.39 4.88
CA THR A 185 28.12 21.29 4.13
C THR A 185 27.50 22.55 3.52
N VAL A 186 26.43 23.12 4.08
CA VAL A 186 25.98 24.44 3.63
C VAL A 186 26.60 25.54 4.50
N THR A 187 27.81 25.96 4.17
CA THR A 187 28.56 27.00 4.91
C THR A 187 28.56 28.37 4.21
N ASN A 188 28.13 28.48 2.95
CA ASN A 188 28.13 29.73 2.20
C ASN A 188 26.86 29.95 1.33
N LYS A 189 26.46 31.22 1.12
CA LYS A 189 25.16 31.60 0.49
C LYS A 189 25.03 31.21 -0.99
N GLU A 190 26.12 31.21 -1.76
CA GLU A 190 26.10 30.83 -3.18
C GLU A 190 25.83 29.33 -3.36
N SER A 191 26.45 28.49 -2.53
CA SER A 191 26.22 27.04 -2.48
C SER A 191 24.78 26.68 -2.05
N LEU A 192 24.15 27.52 -1.22
CA LEU A 192 22.73 27.36 -0.85
C LEU A 192 21.79 27.53 -2.05
N CYS A 193 22.05 28.52 -2.92
CA CYS A 193 21.23 28.78 -4.09
C CYS A 193 21.26 27.60 -5.07
N GLU A 194 22.46 27.07 -5.33
CA GLU A 194 22.65 25.90 -6.19
C GLU A 194 21.96 24.65 -5.60
N GLU A 195 22.07 24.41 -4.29
CA GLU A 195 21.36 23.31 -3.62
C GLU A 195 19.84 23.47 -3.69
N LYS A 196 19.31 24.69 -3.49
CA LYS A 196 17.87 24.98 -3.65
C LYS A 196 17.43 24.66 -5.07
N LEU A 197 18.15 25.14 -6.09
CA LEU A 197 17.82 24.87 -7.50
C LEU A 197 17.80 23.39 -7.83
N LEU A 198 18.77 22.62 -7.31
CA LEU A 198 18.82 21.17 -7.49
C LEU A 198 17.63 20.45 -6.84
N VAL A 199 17.21 20.89 -5.66
CA VAL A 199 16.02 20.34 -5.00
C VAL A 199 14.74 20.73 -5.74
N TYR A 200 14.59 21.97 -6.20
CA TYR A 200 13.47 22.40 -7.03
C TYR A 200 13.38 21.62 -8.35
N ASP A 201 14.51 21.34 -8.99
CA ASP A 201 14.61 20.49 -10.18
C ASP A 201 14.15 19.05 -9.86
N ALA A 202 14.56 18.49 -8.72
CA ALA A 202 14.09 17.18 -8.26
C ALA A 202 12.58 17.14 -7.95
N PHE A 203 12.00 18.24 -7.43
CA PHE A 203 10.55 18.40 -7.27
C PHE A 203 9.85 18.51 -8.62
N THR A 204 10.38 19.32 -9.54
CA THR A 204 9.82 19.50 -10.89
C THR A 204 9.74 18.18 -11.64
N ARG A 205 10.82 17.38 -11.64
CA ARG A 205 10.80 16.03 -12.19
C ARG A 205 9.78 15.12 -11.49
N SER A 206 9.59 15.30 -10.18
CA SER A 206 8.56 14.55 -9.43
C SER A 206 7.15 14.92 -9.87
N CYS A 207 6.92 16.20 -10.19
CA CYS A 207 5.67 16.66 -10.79
C CYS A 207 5.44 15.98 -12.14
N ASP A 208 6.44 15.98 -13.03
CA ASP A 208 6.31 15.34 -14.36
C ASP A 208 5.96 13.85 -14.27
N ILE A 209 6.57 13.12 -13.33
CA ILE A 209 6.25 11.72 -13.08
C ILE A 209 4.79 11.54 -12.61
N ILE A 210 4.30 12.43 -11.75
CA ILE A 210 2.91 12.41 -11.30
C ILE A 210 1.98 12.74 -12.48
N LYS A 211 2.28 13.75 -13.30
CA LYS A 211 1.50 14.11 -14.49
C LYS A 211 1.41 12.93 -15.46
N GLN A 212 2.55 12.32 -15.81
CA GLN A 212 2.63 11.14 -16.66
C GLN A 212 1.86 9.94 -16.08
N TRP A 213 1.83 9.79 -14.75
CA TRP A 213 1.02 8.77 -14.10
C TRP A 213 -0.48 9.02 -14.29
N VAL A 214 -0.95 10.25 -14.07
CA VAL A 214 -2.38 10.59 -14.23
C VAL A 214 -2.82 10.48 -15.70
N ASP A 215 -1.95 10.84 -16.65
CA ASP A 215 -2.26 10.75 -18.09
C ASP A 215 -2.41 9.30 -18.61
N LYS A 216 -1.97 8.29 -17.84
CA LYS A 216 -2.20 6.87 -18.19
C LYS A 216 -3.67 6.44 -18.01
N PHE A 217 -4.47 7.19 -17.26
CA PHE A 217 -5.88 6.86 -17.04
C PHE A 217 -6.74 7.42 -18.17
N SER A 218 -7.36 6.53 -18.96
CA SER A 218 -8.24 6.92 -20.07
C SER A 218 -9.39 7.83 -19.63
N LEU A 219 -9.94 7.59 -18.44
CA LEU A 219 -10.99 8.42 -17.83
C LEU A 219 -10.52 9.84 -17.50
N PHE A 220 -9.24 10.01 -17.15
CA PHE A 220 -8.68 11.34 -16.93
C PHE A 220 -8.42 12.03 -18.26
N TYR A 221 -7.87 11.32 -19.24
CA TYR A 221 -7.60 11.86 -20.57
C TYR A 221 -8.86 12.34 -21.30
N SER A 222 -10.04 11.76 -21.00
CA SER A 222 -11.31 12.21 -21.59
C SER A 222 -11.83 13.56 -21.07
N ILE A 223 -11.22 14.14 -20.03
CA ILE A 223 -11.57 15.45 -19.48
C ILE A 223 -10.95 16.57 -20.34
N GLN A 224 -11.59 17.73 -20.44
CA GLN A 224 -11.08 18.87 -21.19
C GLN A 224 -9.71 19.33 -20.64
N ASN A 225 -8.79 19.73 -21.51
CA ASN A 225 -7.41 20.09 -21.13
C ASN A 225 -7.34 21.14 -20.00
N SER A 226 -8.15 22.20 -20.09
CA SER A 226 -8.21 23.26 -19.07
C SER A 226 -8.62 22.74 -17.68
N GLU A 227 -9.55 21.78 -17.64
CA GLU A 227 -10.00 21.15 -16.40
C GLU A 227 -8.95 20.18 -15.85
N ARG A 228 -8.27 19.44 -16.72
CA ARG A 228 -7.14 18.56 -16.33
C ARG A 228 -6.02 19.37 -15.69
N ASP A 229 -5.65 20.51 -16.28
CA ASP A 229 -4.60 21.37 -15.73
C ASP A 229 -5.02 21.98 -14.38
N ARG A 230 -6.30 22.33 -14.21
CA ARG A 230 -6.82 22.83 -12.93
C ARG A 230 -6.83 21.75 -11.84
N LEU A 231 -7.31 20.55 -12.16
CA LEU A 231 -7.30 19.40 -11.24
C LEU A 231 -5.87 19.04 -10.83
N TYR A 232 -4.96 19.01 -11.80
CA TYR A 232 -3.55 18.77 -11.55
C TYR A 232 -2.95 19.84 -10.62
N SER A 233 -3.13 21.12 -10.94
CA SER A 233 -2.59 22.22 -10.14
C SER A 233 -3.10 22.21 -8.70
N ASN A 234 -4.38 21.88 -8.50
CA ASN A 234 -4.99 21.84 -7.16
C ASN A 234 -4.52 20.64 -6.33
N CYS A 235 -4.27 19.48 -6.94
CA CYS A 235 -3.95 18.24 -6.22
C CYS A 235 -2.45 17.91 -6.19
N LEU A 236 -1.61 18.59 -6.98
CA LEU A 236 -0.20 18.22 -7.17
C LEU A 236 0.60 18.17 -5.87
N LEU A 237 0.47 19.20 -5.03
CA LEU A 237 1.21 19.27 -3.76
C LEU A 237 0.80 18.14 -2.82
N GLU A 238 -0.49 17.84 -2.70
CA GLU A 238 -0.98 16.72 -1.91
C GLU A 238 -0.44 15.39 -2.42
N GLN A 239 -0.41 15.19 -3.74
CA GLN A 239 0.16 13.98 -4.34
C GLN A 239 1.66 13.84 -4.06
N ILE A 240 2.42 14.94 -4.13
CA ILE A 240 3.85 14.94 -3.78
C ILE A 240 4.05 14.57 -2.32
N VAL A 241 3.29 15.18 -1.40
CA VAL A 241 3.39 14.92 0.04
C VAL A 241 3.04 13.47 0.35
N LEU A 242 1.90 12.96 -0.12
CA LEU A 242 1.45 11.59 0.14
C LEU A 242 2.44 10.55 -0.41
N ARG A 243 2.91 10.74 -1.64
CA ARG A 243 3.86 9.81 -2.28
C ARG A 243 5.20 9.84 -1.57
N THR A 244 5.68 11.01 -1.17
CA THR A 244 6.95 11.14 -0.43
C THR A 244 6.83 10.57 0.97
N ALA A 245 5.72 10.82 1.68
CA ALA A 245 5.45 10.27 3.01
C ALA A 245 5.43 8.74 3.01
N SER A 246 4.89 8.11 1.95
CA SER A 246 4.91 6.65 1.80
C SER A 246 6.30 6.05 1.60
N ARG A 247 7.33 6.88 1.34
CA ARG A 247 8.70 6.48 1.01
C ARG A 247 9.74 7.14 1.92
N LEU A 248 9.34 7.50 3.13
CA LEU A 248 10.28 7.94 4.17
C LEU A 248 11.05 6.74 4.71
N ASP A 249 12.38 6.85 4.72
CA ASP A 249 13.28 5.81 5.25
C ASP A 249 14.24 6.46 6.26
N GLY A 250 13.90 6.37 7.55
CA GLY A 250 14.66 7.05 8.61
C GLY A 250 14.71 8.56 8.38
N ASP A 251 15.91 9.10 8.19
CA ASP A 251 16.14 10.53 7.90
C ASP A 251 16.19 10.86 6.40
N ARG A 252 15.82 9.92 5.55
CA ARG A 252 15.84 10.07 4.09
C ARG A 252 14.44 10.36 3.55
N VAL A 253 14.40 11.33 2.65
CA VAL A 253 13.22 11.72 1.88
C VAL A 253 13.47 11.30 0.44
N ILE A 254 12.70 10.33 -0.05
CA ILE A 254 12.83 9.83 -1.41
C ILE A 254 11.76 10.49 -2.29
N LEU A 255 12.15 11.35 -3.21
CA LEU A 255 11.26 12.06 -4.14
C LEU A 255 10.83 11.15 -5.29
N CYS A 256 9.72 11.47 -5.99
CA CYS A 256 9.26 10.62 -7.10
C CYS A 256 10.30 10.53 -8.22
N SER A 257 11.12 11.58 -8.37
CA SER A 257 12.29 11.63 -9.27
C SER A 257 13.38 10.60 -8.97
N GLY A 258 13.34 9.92 -7.81
CA GLY A 258 14.38 9.00 -7.36
C GLY A 258 15.54 9.68 -6.62
N VAL A 259 15.53 11.01 -6.54
CA VAL A 259 16.48 11.78 -5.74
C VAL A 259 16.19 11.59 -4.26
N VAL A 260 17.26 11.37 -3.48
CA VAL A 260 17.22 11.20 -2.03
C VAL A 260 17.78 12.44 -1.37
N VAL A 261 16.98 13.06 -0.49
CA VAL A 261 17.36 14.26 0.27
C VAL A 261 17.27 13.95 1.76
N HIS A 262 18.15 14.53 2.57
CA HIS A 262 18.09 14.37 4.02
C HIS A 262 16.96 15.25 4.61
N LYS A 263 16.21 14.77 5.61
CA LYS A 263 15.10 15.51 6.24
C LYS A 263 15.52 16.90 6.73
N VAL A 264 16.67 17.00 7.39
CA VAL A 264 17.22 18.26 7.91
C VAL A 264 17.58 19.22 6.77
N GLN A 265 18.18 18.71 5.70
CA GLN A 265 18.53 19.50 4.51
C GLN A 265 17.26 20.00 3.82
N MET A 266 16.23 19.14 3.71
CA MET A 266 14.93 19.52 3.17
C MET A 266 14.26 20.62 4.00
N ASN A 267 14.30 20.52 5.34
CA ASN A 267 13.78 21.54 6.23
C ASN A 267 14.54 22.87 6.11
N TYR A 268 15.85 22.81 5.94
CA TYR A 268 16.68 24.01 5.77
C TYR A 268 16.48 24.69 4.40
N LEU A 269 16.26 23.91 3.34
CA LEU A 269 16.10 24.45 1.99
C LEU A 269 14.68 24.98 1.71
N LEU A 270 13.65 24.40 2.36
CA LEU A 270 12.24 24.72 2.13
C LEU A 270 11.52 25.41 3.31
N GLY A 271 12.15 25.50 4.48
CA GLY A 271 11.51 25.89 5.74
C GLY A 271 11.51 27.38 6.08
N ASP A 272 11.65 28.27 5.09
CA ASP A 272 11.45 29.72 5.24
C ASP A 272 10.14 30.16 4.56
#